data_AF-A0A0B6Y6L7-F1
#
_entry.id   AF-A0A0B6Y6L7-F1
#
_cell.length_a   1.000
_cell.length_b   1.000
_cell.length_c   1.000
_cell.angle_alpha   90.00
_cell.angle_beta   90.00
_cell.angle_gamma   90.00
#
_symmetry.space_group_name_H-M   'P 1'
#
loop_
_entity.id
_entity.type
_entity.pdbx_description
1 polymer ?
#
loop_
_entity_poly.entity_id
_entity_poly.type
_entity_poly.pdbx_seq_one_letter_code
_entity_poly.pdbx_strand_id
1 'polypeptide(L)'
;VATEGMGQTDQALSAYRRAVQHFPYQLLAWQGLSGMLEKNPLVMETEEAFSVFEKLESLNLNGITKKIAYLHKLVELQIEAKETDKAIETLQTILACDKDEEKRLQMMKMLLSLLAPSAPKLSQDKLLLYKETLNIFLQTPSLTQEDILEQTERLLLITAQTD
;
A
#
# COMPACT_ATOMS: atom_id res chain seq x y z
N VAL A 1 33.75 -16.48 -0.44
CA VAL A 1 33.47 -15.09 -0.86
C VAL A 1 32.06 -14.60 -0.47
N ALA A 2 31.16 -15.42 0.10
CA ALA A 2 29.81 -14.97 0.50
C ALA A 2 29.73 -14.17 1.83
N THR A 3 30.80 -14.15 2.64
CA THR A 3 30.79 -13.57 4.01
C THR A 3 31.01 -12.06 4.04
N GLU A 4 31.77 -11.49 3.10
CA GLU A 4 32.12 -10.06 3.11
C GLU A 4 30.93 -9.15 2.76
N GLY A 5 30.05 -9.58 1.84
CA GLY A 5 28.86 -8.81 1.46
C GLY A 5 27.76 -8.80 2.54
N MET A 6 27.66 -9.86 3.34
CA MET A 6 26.72 -9.92 4.47
C MET A 6 27.13 -8.95 5.58
N GLY A 7 28.43 -8.88 5.90
CA GLY A 7 28.95 -7.94 6.90
C GLY A 7 28.76 -6.46 6.53
N GLN A 8 28.88 -6.13 5.24
CA GLN A 8 28.63 -4.76 4.76
C GLN A 8 27.15 -4.37 4.82
N THR A 9 26.24 -5.32 4.62
CA THR A 9 24.79 -5.07 4.68
C THR A 9 24.34 -4.77 6.11
N ASP A 10 24.83 -5.54 7.08
CA ASP A 10 24.52 -5.32 8.50
C ASP A 10 25.08 -3.99 9.02
N GLN A 11 26.31 -3.65 8.62
CA GLN A 11 26.94 -2.38 8.96
C GLN A 11 26.17 -1.18 8.39
N ALA A 12 25.72 -1.27 7.12
CA ALA A 12 24.93 -0.21 6.48
C ALA A 12 23.57 -0.04 7.18
N LEU A 13 22.88 -1.14 7.47
CA LEU A 13 21.62 -1.12 8.20
C LEU A 13 21.76 -0.45 9.57
N SER A 14 22.78 -0.84 10.34
CA SER A 14 23.09 -0.25 11.64
C SER A 14 23.40 1.25 11.55
N ALA A 15 24.17 1.67 10.53
CA ALA A 15 24.50 3.07 10.29
C ALA A 15 23.25 3.89 9.98
N TYR A 16 22.37 3.40 9.10
CA TYR A 16 21.12 4.09 8.77
C TYR A 16 20.14 4.12 9.95
N ARG A 17 20.03 3.04 10.74
CA ARG A 17 19.21 3.01 11.97
C ARG A 17 19.67 4.09 12.97
N ARG A 18 20.98 4.23 13.19
CA ARG A 18 21.52 5.32 14.02
C ARG A 18 21.25 6.68 13.41
N ALA A 19 21.39 6.82 12.09
CA ALA A 19 21.15 8.09 11.41
C ALA A 19 19.69 8.55 11.56
N VAL A 20 18.71 7.66 11.44
CA VAL A 20 17.29 8.03 11.63
C VAL A 20 16.93 8.30 13.09
N GLN A 21 17.65 7.71 14.05
CA GLN A 21 17.48 8.00 15.48
C GLN A 21 18.00 9.40 15.83
N HIS A 22 19.18 9.77 15.33
CA HIS A 22 19.79 11.07 15.64
C HIS A 22 19.27 12.21 14.76
N PHE A 23 18.88 11.90 13.52
CA PHE A 23 18.43 12.87 12.53
C PHE A 23 17.12 12.39 11.88
N PRO A 24 16.00 12.39 12.61
CA PRO A 24 14.74 11.81 12.15
C PRO A 24 14.11 12.53 10.95
N TYR A 25 14.54 13.75 10.65
CA TYR A 25 14.12 14.52 9.47
C TYR A 25 15.07 14.39 8.29
N GLN A 26 16.18 13.63 8.44
CA GLN A 26 17.15 13.41 7.37
C GLN A 26 16.61 12.38 6.38
N LEU A 27 16.04 12.86 5.28
CA LEU A 27 15.44 12.02 4.23
C LEU A 27 16.36 10.91 3.71
N LEU A 28 17.63 11.22 3.47
CA LEU A 28 18.61 10.27 2.93
C LEU A 28 18.80 9.03 3.81
N ALA A 29 18.69 9.18 5.14
CA ALA A 29 18.82 8.06 6.05
C ALA A 29 17.64 7.08 5.91
N TRP A 30 16.43 7.61 5.82
CA TRP A 30 15.22 6.82 5.58
C TRP A 30 15.20 6.18 4.18
N GLN A 31 15.70 6.88 3.15
CA GLN A 31 15.86 6.31 1.82
C GLN A 31 16.90 5.18 1.80
N GLY A 32 17.94 5.31 2.61
CA GLY A 32 18.91 4.25 2.84
C GLY A 32 18.25 2.99 3.42
N LEU A 33 17.37 3.15 4.42
CA LEU A 33 16.61 2.04 5.00
C LEU A 33 15.64 1.42 3.98
N SER A 34 14.88 2.23 3.23
CA SER A 34 13.96 1.69 2.21
C SER A 34 14.71 0.92 1.12
N GLY A 35 15.85 1.43 0.67
CA GLY A 35 16.70 0.73 -0.31
C GLY A 35 17.28 -0.58 0.21
N MET A 36 17.38 -0.76 1.54
CA MET A 36 17.76 -2.04 2.14
C MET A 36 16.59 -3.01 2.15
N LEU A 37 15.39 -2.55 2.49
CA LEU A 37 14.14 -3.33 2.40
C LEU A 37 13.87 -3.82 0.98
N GLU A 38 14.09 -2.98 -0.04
CA GLU A 38 13.91 -3.36 -1.45
C GLU A 38 14.88 -4.49 -1.88
N LYS A 39 16.09 -4.50 -1.32
CA LYS A 39 17.10 -5.53 -1.61
C LYS A 39 16.88 -6.81 -0.81
N ASN A 40 16.38 -6.69 0.41
CA ASN A 40 16.08 -7.81 1.29
C ASN A 40 14.90 -7.46 2.20
N PRO A 41 13.67 -7.89 1.86
CA PRO A 41 12.47 -7.59 2.65
C PRO A 41 12.50 -8.13 4.09
N LEU A 42 13.34 -9.14 4.35
CA LEU A 42 13.48 -9.78 5.66
C LEU A 42 14.56 -9.12 6.54
N VAL A 43 15.18 -8.03 6.08
CA VAL A 43 16.27 -7.36 6.80
C VAL A 43 15.77 -6.56 8.01
N MET A 44 14.46 -6.30 8.08
CA MET A 44 13.80 -5.63 9.20
C MET A 44 12.50 -6.33 9.54
N GLU A 45 12.05 -6.13 10.78
CA GLU A 45 10.72 -6.51 11.19
C GLU A 45 9.67 -5.68 10.43
N THR A 46 8.50 -6.26 10.20
CA THR A 46 7.41 -5.64 9.43
C THR A 46 6.98 -4.28 9.97
N GLU A 47 6.90 -4.11 11.29
CA GLU A 47 6.53 -2.83 11.91
C GLU A 47 7.59 -1.74 11.70
N GLU A 48 8.88 -2.12 11.68
CA GLU A 48 9.96 -1.21 11.35
C GLU A 48 9.88 -0.81 9.87
N ALA A 49 9.60 -1.76 8.99
CA ALA A 49 9.41 -1.49 7.56
C ALA A 49 8.26 -0.51 7.31
N PHE A 50 7.12 -0.68 8.00
CA PHE A 50 6.01 0.29 7.96
C PHE A 50 6.47 1.69 8.37
N SER A 51 7.14 1.78 9.53
CA SER A 51 7.63 3.04 10.07
C SER A 51 8.56 3.77 9.09
N VAL A 52 9.39 3.03 8.34
CA VAL A 52 10.28 3.60 7.32
C VAL A 52 9.48 4.25 6.19
N PHE A 53 8.50 3.55 5.62
CA PHE A 53 7.71 4.09 4.50
C PHE A 53 6.74 5.19 4.93
N GLU A 54 6.10 5.07 6.11
CA GLU A 54 5.29 6.14 6.71
C GLU A 54 6.13 7.40 6.95
N LYS A 55 7.37 7.23 7.43
CA LYS A 55 8.24 8.39 7.62
C LYS A 55 8.64 9.02 6.30
N LEU A 56 8.99 8.22 5.29
CA LEU A 56 9.31 8.72 3.95
C LEU A 56 8.14 9.48 3.30
N GLU A 57 6.92 9.01 3.50
CA GLU A 57 5.69 9.71 3.11
C GLU A 57 5.59 11.07 3.81
N SER A 58 5.71 11.09 5.15
CA SER A 58 5.57 12.31 5.94
C SER A 58 6.64 13.37 5.65
N LEU A 59 7.85 12.93 5.28
CA LEU A 59 8.95 13.82 4.98
C LEU A 59 8.80 14.51 3.63
N ASN A 60 7.87 14.09 2.76
CA ASN A 60 7.29 14.80 1.59
C ASN A 60 8.20 15.77 0.79
N LEU A 61 9.50 15.52 0.71
CA LEU A 61 10.49 16.42 0.08
C LEU A 61 10.77 16.05 -1.39
N ASN A 62 10.11 15.02 -1.91
CA ASN A 62 10.51 14.30 -3.11
C ASN A 62 9.45 14.33 -4.24
N GLY A 63 8.38 15.11 -4.08
CA GLY A 63 7.29 15.23 -5.04
C GLY A 63 6.27 14.09 -4.97
N ILE A 64 5.08 14.34 -5.52
CA ILE A 64 3.91 13.45 -5.45
C ILE A 64 4.22 12.06 -6.01
N THR A 65 5.03 11.95 -7.07
CA THR A 65 5.40 10.68 -7.71
C THR A 65 6.13 9.72 -6.77
N LYS A 66 7.12 10.22 -6.02
CA LYS A 66 7.86 9.38 -5.06
C LYS A 66 7.02 9.06 -3.83
N LYS A 67 6.18 9.99 -3.38
CA LYS A 67 5.19 9.73 -2.33
C LYS A 67 4.27 8.56 -2.71
N ILE A 68 3.72 8.57 -3.93
CA ILE A 68 2.88 7.48 -4.44
C ILE A 68 3.66 6.16 -4.46
N ALA A 69 4.92 6.15 -4.92
CA ALA A 69 5.75 4.95 -4.90
C ALA A 69 5.96 4.37 -3.49
N TYR A 70 6.20 5.22 -2.48
CA TYR A 70 6.31 4.78 -1.09
C TYR A 70 4.99 4.23 -0.54
N LEU A 71 3.87 4.88 -0.86
CA LEU A 71 2.54 4.40 -0.47
C LEU A 71 2.21 3.04 -1.10
N HIS A 72 2.54 2.81 -2.37
CA HIS A 72 2.38 1.48 -2.98
C HIS A 72 3.16 0.43 -2.22
N LYS A 73 4.41 0.74 -1.84
CA LYS A 73 5.24 -0.22 -1.12
C LYS A 73 4.73 -0.51 0.29
N LEU A 74 4.14 0.50 0.93
CA LEU A 74 3.45 0.35 2.18
C LEU A 74 2.21 -0.56 2.06
N VAL A 75 1.38 -0.39 1.01
CA VAL A 75 0.23 -1.27 0.73
C VAL A 75 0.65 -2.71 0.54
N GLU A 76 1.71 -2.97 -0.26
CA GLU A 76 2.23 -4.32 -0.48
C GLU A 76 2.60 -5.00 0.85
N LEU A 77 3.38 -4.32 1.68
CA LEU A 77 3.80 -4.85 2.99
C LEU A 77 2.60 -5.06 3.93
N GLN A 78 1.62 -4.16 3.92
CA GLN A 78 0.43 -4.27 4.77
C GLN A 78 -0.45 -5.47 4.36
N ILE A 79 -0.58 -5.73 3.06
CA ILE A 79 -1.29 -6.91 2.56
C ILE A 79 -0.55 -8.19 2.97
N GLU A 80 0.77 -8.24 2.83
CA GLU A 80 1.59 -9.37 3.28
C GLU A 80 1.45 -9.63 4.79
N ALA A 81 1.41 -8.55 5.58
CA ALA A 81 1.20 -8.60 7.02
C ALA A 81 -0.25 -8.92 7.43
N LYS A 82 -1.19 -9.01 6.48
CA LYS A 82 -2.64 -9.15 6.69
C LYS A 82 -3.27 -7.98 7.46
N GLU A 83 -2.63 -6.82 7.45
CA GLU A 83 -3.12 -5.57 8.03
C GLU A 83 -4.08 -4.88 7.05
N THR A 84 -5.21 -5.54 6.75
CA THR A 84 -6.15 -5.12 5.69
C THR A 84 -6.71 -3.72 5.90
N ASP A 85 -6.99 -3.33 7.14
CA ASP A 85 -7.48 -1.99 7.48
C ASP A 85 -6.49 -0.89 7.06
N LYS A 86 -5.23 -1.03 7.46
CA LYS A 86 -4.18 -0.07 7.10
C LYS A 86 -3.92 -0.03 5.59
N ALA A 87 -4.00 -1.18 4.91
CA ALA A 87 -3.91 -1.26 3.45
C ALA A 87 -5.02 -0.45 2.75
N ILE A 88 -6.26 -0.54 3.25
CA ILE A 88 -7.40 0.24 2.72
C ILE A 88 -7.17 1.74 2.91
N GLU A 89 -6.76 2.18 4.11
CA GLU A 89 -6.48 3.59 4.39
C GLU A 89 -5.37 4.16 3.48
N THR A 90 -4.31 3.37 3.28
CA THR A 90 -3.18 3.74 2.42
C THR A 90 -3.62 3.82 0.95
N LEU A 91 -4.45 2.88 0.47
CA LEU A 91 -5.02 2.90 -0.88
C LEU A 91 -5.92 4.13 -1.12
N GLN A 92 -6.74 4.52 -0.14
CA GLN A 92 -7.53 5.75 -0.22
C GLN A 92 -6.64 7.00 -0.38
N THR A 93 -5.51 7.02 0.33
CA THR A 93 -4.52 8.11 0.23
C THR A 93 -3.89 8.16 -1.16
N ILE A 94 -3.59 7.00 -1.77
CA ILE A 94 -3.09 6.92 -3.16
C ILE A 94 -4.15 7.45 -4.13
N LEU A 95 -5.40 7.01 -4.02
CA LEU A 95 -6.50 7.43 -4.90
C LEU A 95 -6.79 8.94 -4.83
N ALA A 96 -6.52 9.58 -3.68
CA ALA A 96 -6.63 11.02 -3.53
C ALA A 96 -5.47 11.80 -4.20
N CYS A 97 -4.28 11.19 -4.30
CA CYS A 97 -3.08 11.84 -4.83
C CYS A 97 -2.84 11.56 -6.31
N ASP A 98 -3.18 10.36 -6.79
CA ASP A 98 -2.91 9.92 -8.15
C ASP A 98 -3.95 10.50 -9.12
N LYS A 99 -3.48 11.05 -10.24
CA LYS A 99 -4.32 11.64 -11.29
C LYS A 99 -4.38 10.78 -12.55
N ASP A 100 -3.56 9.73 -12.60
CA ASP A 100 -3.51 8.80 -13.70
C ASP A 100 -4.69 7.83 -13.62
N GLU A 101 -5.55 7.85 -14.64
CA GLU A 101 -6.79 7.07 -14.63
C GLU A 101 -6.51 5.56 -14.55
N GLU A 102 -5.52 5.06 -15.30
CA GLU A 102 -5.18 3.64 -15.34
C GLU A 102 -4.67 3.14 -13.98
N LYS A 103 -3.76 3.88 -13.34
CA LYS A 103 -3.27 3.54 -12.00
C LYS A 103 -4.36 3.63 -10.95
N ARG A 104 -5.20 4.67 -11.00
CA ARG A 104 -6.36 4.78 -10.11
C ARG A 104 -7.28 3.59 -10.28
N LEU A 105 -7.57 3.19 -11.51
CA LEU A 105 -8.40 2.02 -11.81
C LEU A 105 -7.81 0.76 -11.17
N GLN A 106 -6.50 0.52 -11.31
CA GLN A 106 -5.82 -0.59 -10.66
C GLN A 106 -5.93 -0.54 -9.13
N MET A 107 -5.76 0.63 -8.53
CA MET A 107 -5.90 0.81 -7.08
C MET A 107 -7.34 0.57 -6.60
N MET A 108 -8.34 0.98 -7.39
CA MET A 108 -9.75 0.70 -7.09
C MET A 108 -10.05 -0.80 -7.16
N LYS A 109 -9.53 -1.53 -8.16
CA LYS A 109 -9.67 -2.99 -8.23
C LYS A 109 -9.12 -3.68 -6.99
N MET A 110 -7.94 -3.23 -6.53
CA MET A 110 -7.30 -3.74 -5.33
C MET A 110 -8.10 -3.42 -4.07
N LEU A 111 -8.61 -2.19 -3.93
CA LEU A 111 -9.45 -1.83 -2.79
C LEU A 111 -10.76 -2.65 -2.74
N LEU A 112 -11.40 -2.83 -3.90
CA LEU A 112 -12.60 -3.66 -4.02
C LEU A 112 -12.32 -5.13 -3.70
N SER A 113 -11.15 -5.66 -4.08
CA SER A 113 -10.79 -7.05 -3.79
C SER A 113 -10.46 -7.28 -2.32
N LEU A 114 -9.92 -6.28 -1.61
CA LEU A 114 -9.70 -6.35 -0.16
C LEU A 114 -11.01 -6.24 0.63
N LEU A 115 -11.98 -5.46 0.14
CA LEU A 115 -13.27 -5.25 0.81
C LEU A 115 -14.28 -6.38 0.55
N ALA A 116 -14.29 -6.97 -0.66
CA ALA A 116 -15.30 -7.95 -1.08
C ALA A 116 -15.40 -9.21 -0.19
N PRO A 117 -14.30 -9.85 0.27
CA PRO A 117 -14.37 -11.04 1.14
C PRO A 117 -14.99 -10.76 2.51
N SER A 118 -14.94 -9.51 2.96
CA SER A 118 -15.47 -9.09 4.25
C SER A 118 -16.91 -8.60 4.18
N ALA A 119 -17.50 -8.53 2.97
CA ALA A 119 -18.72 -7.81 2.70
C ALA A 119 -19.94 -8.07 3.60
N PRO A 120 -20.31 -9.32 3.92
CA PRO A 120 -21.44 -9.57 4.82
C PRO A 120 -21.17 -9.15 6.28
N LYS A 121 -19.90 -8.90 6.62
CA LYS A 121 -19.44 -8.47 7.96
C LYS A 121 -18.77 -7.09 7.94
N LEU A 122 -18.86 -6.33 6.84
CA LEU A 122 -18.29 -4.98 6.78
C LEU A 122 -19.01 -4.09 7.79
N SER A 123 -18.26 -3.24 8.49
CA SER A 123 -18.85 -2.10 9.18
C SER A 123 -19.59 -1.21 8.16
N GLN A 124 -20.56 -0.42 8.63
CA GLN A 124 -21.33 0.46 7.77
C GLN A 124 -20.41 1.41 6.96
N ASP A 125 -19.36 1.94 7.57
CA ASP A 125 -18.38 2.81 6.92
C ASP A 125 -17.65 2.11 5.76
N LYS A 126 -17.20 0.86 5.95
CA LYS A 126 -16.49 0.12 4.90
C LYS A 126 -17.44 -0.34 3.79
N LEU A 127 -18.71 -0.62 4.11
CA LEU A 127 -19.73 -0.91 3.11
C LEU A 127 -20.04 0.33 2.24
N LEU A 128 -20.11 1.51 2.87
CA LEU A 128 -20.27 2.77 2.16
C LEU A 128 -19.08 3.01 1.22
N LEU A 129 -17.86 2.88 1.73
CA LEU A 129 -16.63 2.99 0.95
C LEU A 129 -16.62 2.02 -0.25
N TYR A 130 -17.01 0.77 -0.04
CA TYR A 130 -17.13 -0.22 -1.11
C TYR A 130 -18.09 0.24 -2.20
N LYS A 131 -19.30 0.68 -1.82
CA LYS A 131 -20.33 1.16 -2.76
C LYS A 131 -19.90 2.40 -3.53
N GLU A 132 -19.29 3.38 -2.85
CA GLU A 132 -18.80 4.60 -3.49
C GLU A 132 -17.68 4.28 -4.47
N THR A 133 -16.70 3.47 -4.06
CA THR A 133 -15.60 3.04 -4.93
C THR A 133 -16.14 2.30 -6.14
N LEU A 134 -17.07 1.37 -5.94
CA LEU A 134 -17.66 0.59 -7.03
C LEU A 134 -18.46 1.47 -8.00
N ASN A 135 -19.20 2.46 -7.51
CA ASN A 135 -19.94 3.38 -8.36
C ASN A 135 -19.00 4.21 -9.24
N ILE A 136 -17.93 4.77 -8.66
CA ILE A 136 -16.91 5.50 -9.42
C ILE A 136 -16.22 4.56 -10.42
N PHE A 137 -15.92 3.32 -10.01
CA PHE A 137 -15.31 2.32 -10.87
C PHE A 137 -16.18 2.06 -12.09
N LEU A 138 -17.47 1.75 -11.92
CA LEU A 138 -18.39 1.47 -13.03
C LEU A 138 -18.64 2.66 -13.96
N GLN A 139 -18.36 3.89 -13.51
CA GLN A 139 -18.45 5.11 -14.33
C GLN A 139 -17.16 5.41 -15.09
N THR A 140 -16.07 4.68 -14.86
CA THR A 140 -14.78 4.93 -15.52
C THR A 140 -14.83 4.49 -16.98
N PRO A 141 -14.52 5.37 -17.95
CA PRO A 141 -14.73 5.09 -19.38
C PRO A 141 -13.80 4.01 -19.95
N SER A 142 -12.66 3.77 -19.30
CA SER A 142 -11.66 2.78 -19.69
C SER A 142 -11.94 1.36 -19.17
N LEU A 143 -13.12 1.09 -18.60
CA LEU A 143 -13.46 -0.25 -18.10
C LEU A 143 -13.49 -1.30 -19.22
N THR A 144 -12.90 -2.46 -18.91
CA THR A 144 -13.01 -3.64 -19.78
C THR A 144 -14.26 -4.45 -19.46
N GLN A 145 -14.67 -5.32 -20.38
CA GLN A 145 -15.78 -6.25 -20.13
C GLN A 145 -15.46 -7.24 -19.00
N GLU A 146 -14.19 -7.64 -18.87
CA GLU A 146 -13.71 -8.50 -17.78
C GLU A 146 -13.86 -7.80 -16.42
N ASP A 147 -13.57 -6.50 -16.35
CA ASP A 147 -13.74 -5.69 -15.14
C ASP A 147 -15.18 -5.63 -14.66
N ILE A 148 -16.12 -5.45 -15.59
CA ILE A 148 -17.55 -5.43 -15.29
C ILE A 148 -18.00 -6.79 -14.77
N LEU A 149 -17.56 -7.88 -15.41
CA LEU A 149 -17.92 -9.24 -15.03
C LEU A 149 -17.40 -9.59 -13.62
N GLU A 150 -16.13 -9.31 -13.33
CA GLU A 150 -15.52 -9.56 -12.03
C GLU A 150 -16.26 -8.84 -10.89
N GLN A 151 -16.59 -7.55 -11.08
CA GLN A 151 -17.32 -6.82 -10.03
C GLN A 151 -18.78 -7.26 -9.91
N THR A 152 -19.41 -7.71 -11.01
CA THR A 152 -20.76 -8.26 -10.97
C THR A 152 -20.80 -9.58 -10.19
N GLU A 153 -19.84 -10.47 -10.41
CA GLU A 153 -19.71 -11.72 -9.64
C GLU A 153 -19.48 -11.44 -8.15
N ARG A 154 -18.65 -10.45 -7.82
CA ARG A 154 -18.44 -10.01 -6.44
C ARG A 154 -19.74 -9.49 -5.83
N LEU A 155 -20.48 -8.61 -6.50
CA LEU A 155 -21.76 -8.12 -6.01
C LEU A 155 -22.74 -9.25 -5.70
N LEU A 156 -22.84 -10.25 -6.59
CA LEU A 156 -23.71 -11.41 -6.37
C LEU A 156 -23.32 -12.19 -5.11
N LEU A 157 -22.02 -12.42 -4.88
CA LEU A 157 -21.50 -13.06 -3.68
C LEU A 157 -21.86 -12.29 -2.41
N ILE A 158 -21.76 -10.96 -2.45
CA ILE A 158 -22.09 -10.09 -1.31
C ILE A 158 -23.58 -10.18 -0.99
N THR A 159 -24.44 -10.07 -2.01
CA THR A 159 -25.90 -10.09 -1.83
C THR A 159 -26.43 -11.45 -1.38
N ALA A 160 -25.80 -12.55 -1.80
CA ALA A 160 -26.19 -13.91 -1.43
C ALA A 160 -25.81 -14.28 0.02
N GLN A 161 -24.95 -13.50 0.69
CA GLN A 161 -24.55 -13.71 2.08
C GLN A 161 -25.36 -12.87 3.08
N THR A 162 -26.25 -12.00 2.59
CA THR A 162 -27.14 -11.14 3.37
C THR A 162 -28.59 -11.66 3.49
N ASP A 163 -28.88 -12.83 2.90
CA ASP A 163 -30.14 -13.59 3.01
C ASP A 163 -29.98 -14.74 4.01
#